data_AF-A0A922VTH0-F1
#
_entry.id   AF-A0A922VTH0-F1
#
_cell.length_a   1.000
_cell.length_b   1.000
_cell.length_c   1.000
_cell.angle_alpha   90.00
_cell.angle_beta   90.00
_cell.angle_gamma   90.00
#
_symmetry.space_group_name_H-M   'P 1'
#
loop_
_entity.id
_entity.type
_entity.pdbx_description
1 polymer ?
#
loop_
_entity_poly.entity_id
_entity_poly.type
_entity_poly.pdbx_seq_one_letter_code
_entity_poly.pdbx_strand_id
1 'polypeptide(L)'
;MMESGGDYQAVNSLNFLGAYQFGEAALTDLGYVRLDSDALDNNYSGGWTGKNGIDSAKEFLASKKVQDKAAEAWVKLMWHYIESENMGRYAYSEVGGVELTPSGMLGATHLLGTYALKEFIRSDGTADLRDPYGMPLVSYIDRLAGYDIPFAPKPRRVASASDGSGDDS
;
A
#
# COMPACT_ATOMS: atom_id res chain seq x y z
N MET A 1 -2.13 8.02 5.05
CA MET A 1 -3.25 7.09 5.31
C MET A 1 -3.08 6.53 6.70
N MET A 2 -4.08 6.68 7.58
CA MET A 2 -4.13 5.99 8.88
C MET A 2 -5.43 5.20 8.91
N GLU A 3 -5.36 3.92 9.20
CA GLU A 3 -6.46 2.97 9.02
C GLU A 3 -7.41 2.95 10.23
N SER A 4 -6.91 3.22 11.43
CA SER A 4 -7.72 3.26 12.67
C SER A 4 -8.20 4.67 13.05
N GLY A 5 -8.20 5.62 12.11
CA GLY A 5 -8.54 7.02 12.42
C GLY A 5 -7.52 7.74 13.31
N GLY A 6 -6.29 7.22 13.38
CA GLY A 6 -5.20 7.80 14.18
C GLY A 6 -5.05 7.20 15.59
N ASP A 7 -5.75 6.11 15.89
CA ASP A 7 -5.53 5.37 17.14
C ASP A 7 -4.30 4.46 17.03
N TYR A 8 -3.18 4.94 17.58
CA TYR A 8 -1.90 4.22 17.64
C TYR A 8 -1.90 3.01 18.56
N GLN A 9 -2.91 2.86 19.42
CA GLN A 9 -3.05 1.74 20.34
C GLN A 9 -4.09 0.71 19.89
N ALA A 10 -4.74 0.95 18.74
CA ALA A 10 -5.76 0.06 18.20
C ALA A 10 -5.21 -1.35 17.95
N VAL A 11 -6.02 -2.36 18.29
CA VAL A 11 -5.83 -3.74 17.87
C VAL A 11 -7.19 -4.26 17.42
N ASN A 12 -7.30 -4.67 16.15
CA ASN A 12 -8.57 -5.20 15.64
C ASN A 12 -8.76 -6.69 15.99
N SER A 13 -9.92 -7.26 15.63
CA SER A 13 -10.26 -8.66 15.93
C SER A 13 -9.35 -9.69 15.24
N LEU A 14 -8.52 -9.26 14.28
CA LEU A 14 -7.54 -10.08 13.57
C LEU A 14 -6.09 -9.76 14.01
N ASN A 15 -5.91 -9.07 15.14
CA ASN A 15 -4.62 -8.71 15.75
C ASN A 15 -3.73 -7.77 14.92
N PHE A 16 -4.28 -7.00 13.98
CA PHE A 16 -3.52 -5.93 13.32
C PHE A 16 -3.29 -4.76 14.27
N LEU A 17 -2.08 -4.18 14.25
CA LEU A 17 -1.58 -3.27 15.26
C LEU A 17 -1.53 -1.80 14.82
N GLY A 18 -2.07 -0.92 15.67
CA GLY A 18 -1.82 0.51 15.70
C GLY A 18 -2.53 1.31 14.62
N ALA A 19 -2.03 2.53 14.40
CA ALA A 19 -2.67 3.55 13.56
C ALA A 19 -2.80 3.13 12.09
N TYR A 20 -1.93 2.21 11.68
CA TYR A 20 -1.77 1.72 10.32
C TYR A 20 -2.13 0.25 10.18
N GLN A 21 -2.69 -0.36 11.25
CA GLN A 21 -3.13 -1.76 11.28
C GLN A 21 -2.08 -2.70 10.66
N PHE A 22 -0.87 -2.70 11.23
CA PHE A 22 0.21 -3.58 10.78
C PHE A 22 -0.05 -5.04 11.15
N GLY A 23 0.06 -5.93 10.17
CA GLY A 23 0.08 -7.38 10.38
C GLY A 23 1.49 -7.93 10.48
N GLU A 24 1.60 -9.21 10.84
CA GLU A 24 2.85 -9.92 11.05
C GLU A 24 3.70 -10.04 9.79
N ALA A 25 3.09 -10.37 8.65
CA ALA A 25 3.80 -10.41 7.36
C ALA A 25 4.48 -9.06 7.04
N ALA A 26 3.76 -7.94 7.18
CA ALA A 26 4.32 -6.61 6.94
C ALA A 26 5.42 -6.25 7.94
N LEU A 27 5.25 -6.57 9.22
CA LEU A 27 6.28 -6.32 10.24
C LEU A 27 7.49 -7.25 10.09
N THR A 28 7.33 -8.43 9.51
CA THR A 28 8.42 -9.34 9.16
C THR A 28 9.23 -8.80 7.99
N ASP A 29 8.58 -8.37 6.92
CA ASP A 29 9.23 -7.70 5.78
C ASP A 29 9.99 -6.44 6.20
N LEU A 30 9.42 -5.69 7.14
CA LEU A 30 10.06 -4.53 7.75
C LEU A 30 11.12 -4.90 8.79
N GLY A 31 11.31 -6.18 9.13
CA GLY A 31 12.32 -6.68 10.06
C GLY A 31 12.09 -6.33 11.52
N TYR A 32 10.85 -6.05 11.94
CA TYR A 32 10.47 -5.89 13.35
C TYR A 32 10.15 -7.23 14.02
N VAL A 33 9.63 -8.18 13.26
CA VAL A 33 9.22 -9.52 13.72
C VAL A 33 9.99 -10.56 12.93
N ARG A 34 10.33 -11.69 13.55
CA ARG A 34 10.90 -12.84 12.85
C ARG A 34 9.77 -13.71 12.31
N LEU A 35 9.99 -14.26 11.12
CA LEU A 35 9.09 -15.24 10.52
C LEU A 35 9.00 -16.50 11.38
N ASP A 36 7.78 -16.98 11.64
CA ASP A 36 7.50 -18.31 12.17
C ASP A 36 6.88 -19.22 11.07
N SER A 37 6.08 -20.21 11.44
CA SER A 37 5.43 -21.09 10.47
C SER A 37 4.28 -20.46 9.68
N ASP A 38 3.67 -19.37 10.17
CA ASP A 38 2.50 -18.74 9.54
C ASP A 38 2.47 -17.21 9.78
N ALA A 39 2.98 -16.44 8.82
CA ALA A 39 3.02 -14.98 8.91
C ALA A 39 1.65 -14.28 8.79
N LEU A 40 0.55 -15.02 8.58
CA LEU A 40 -0.78 -14.46 8.33
C LEU A 40 -1.73 -14.55 9.52
N ASP A 41 -1.35 -15.23 10.60
CA ASP A 41 -2.21 -15.40 11.78
C ASP A 41 -2.10 -14.24 12.79
N ASN A 42 -1.11 -13.34 12.58
CA ASN A 42 -0.83 -12.17 13.40
C ASN A 42 -0.65 -12.52 14.89
N ASN A 43 -0.02 -13.66 15.18
CA ASN A 43 0.29 -14.06 16.56
C ASN A 43 1.65 -13.51 17.02
N TYR A 44 2.49 -13.04 16.09
CA TYR A 44 3.83 -12.48 16.32
C TYR A 44 4.80 -13.43 17.05
N SER A 45 4.60 -14.75 16.91
CA SER A 45 5.23 -15.78 17.75
C SER A 45 6.67 -16.08 17.39
N GLY A 46 7.12 -15.70 16.18
CA GLY A 46 8.54 -15.71 15.82
C GLY A 46 9.38 -14.71 16.64
N GLY A 47 8.71 -13.76 17.30
CA GLY A 47 9.30 -12.83 18.26
C GLY A 47 9.92 -11.60 17.61
N TRP A 48 10.07 -10.54 18.43
CA TRP A 48 10.51 -9.22 17.98
C TRP A 48 12.04 -9.12 17.90
N THR A 49 12.53 -8.33 16.94
CA THR A 49 13.96 -8.25 16.62
C THR A 49 14.73 -7.22 17.43
N GLY A 50 14.06 -6.33 18.15
CA GLY A 50 14.65 -5.15 18.80
C GLY A 50 14.87 -3.97 17.86
N LYS A 51 14.42 -4.06 16.59
CA LYS A 51 14.58 -2.98 15.61
C LYS A 51 13.96 -1.68 16.12
N ASN A 52 14.75 -0.61 16.09
CA ASN A 52 14.38 0.71 16.64
C ASN A 52 14.00 0.69 18.14
N GLY A 53 14.50 -0.29 18.90
CA GLY A 53 14.22 -0.44 20.34
C GLY A 53 12.82 -0.98 20.63
N ILE A 54 12.26 -1.80 19.73
CA ILE A 54 10.97 -2.45 19.91
C ILE A 54 11.17 -3.97 20.02
N ASP A 55 10.85 -4.49 21.20
CA ASP A 55 10.96 -5.90 21.57
C ASP A 55 9.58 -6.55 21.84
N SER A 56 8.48 -5.81 21.68
CA SER A 56 7.13 -6.35 21.82
C SER A 56 6.06 -5.53 21.08
N ALA A 57 4.91 -6.16 20.82
CA ALA A 57 3.73 -5.49 20.28
C ALA A 57 3.28 -4.31 21.15
N LYS A 58 3.38 -4.45 22.48
CA LYS A 58 3.06 -3.39 23.43
C LYS A 58 3.94 -2.15 23.23
N GLU A 59 5.25 -2.35 23.03
CA GLU A 59 6.18 -1.25 22.77
C GLU A 59 5.95 -0.63 21.40
N PHE A 60 5.63 -1.44 20.39
CA PHE A 60 5.25 -0.96 19.06
C PHE A 60 4.01 -0.04 19.13
N LEU A 61 2.96 -0.49 19.81
CA LEU A 61 1.72 0.27 20.04
C LEU A 61 1.96 1.54 20.86
N ALA A 62 2.91 1.52 21.79
CA ALA A 62 3.27 2.69 22.60
C ALA A 62 4.09 3.75 21.84
N SER A 63 4.64 3.42 20.66
CA SER A 63 5.58 4.28 19.94
C SER A 63 5.02 4.79 18.61
N LYS A 64 4.31 5.92 18.68
CA LYS A 64 3.86 6.67 17.49
C LYS A 64 4.99 6.90 16.48
N LYS A 65 6.17 7.31 16.96
CA LYS A 65 7.35 7.56 16.14
C LYS A 65 7.78 6.32 15.35
N VAL A 66 7.74 5.13 15.98
CA VAL A 66 8.13 3.90 15.30
C VAL A 66 7.05 3.44 14.31
N GLN A 67 5.77 3.59 14.65
CA GLN A 67 4.68 3.31 13.71
C GLN A 67 4.73 4.21 12.47
N ASP A 68 4.95 5.52 12.64
CA ASP A 68 5.09 6.45 11.51
C ASP A 68 6.30 6.08 10.63
N LYS A 69 7.43 5.73 11.25
CA LYS A 69 8.63 5.26 10.53
C LYS A 69 8.39 3.94 9.79
N ALA A 70 7.66 3.02 10.41
CA ALA A 70 7.29 1.75 9.80
C ALA A 70 6.36 1.98 8.60
N ALA A 71 5.37 2.88 8.72
CA ALA A 71 4.45 3.23 7.64
C ALA A 71 5.18 3.84 6.43
N GLU A 72 6.10 4.76 6.66
CA GLU A 72 6.92 5.33 5.58
C GLU A 72 7.77 4.26 4.88
N ALA A 73 8.42 3.37 5.66
CA ALA A 73 9.21 2.28 5.12
C ALA A 73 8.35 1.27 4.34
N TRP A 74 7.14 0.98 4.83
CA TRP A 74 6.22 0.04 4.21
C TRP A 74 5.73 0.52 2.85
N VAL A 75 5.33 1.80 2.75
CA VAL A 75 4.88 2.39 1.49
C VAL A 75 6.00 2.36 0.44
N LYS A 76 7.25 2.60 0.84
CA LYS A 76 8.42 2.46 -0.06
C LYS A 76 8.67 1.02 -0.49
N LEU A 77 8.56 0.07 0.45
CA LEU A 77 8.78 -1.36 0.16
C LEU A 77 7.70 -1.92 -0.76
N MET A 78 6.43 -1.60 -0.52
CA MET A 78 5.34 -1.99 -1.43
C MET A 78 5.54 -1.42 -2.83
N TRP A 79 5.99 -0.16 -2.95
CA TRP A 79 6.32 0.40 -4.26
C TRP A 79 7.48 -0.33 -4.94
N HIS A 80 8.51 -0.71 -4.17
CA HIS A 80 9.59 -1.53 -4.70
C HIS A 80 9.10 -2.88 -5.23
N TYR A 81 8.17 -3.55 -4.53
CA TYR A 81 7.54 -4.78 -5.02
C TYR A 81 6.76 -4.53 -6.32
N ILE A 82 6.00 -3.44 -6.40
CA ILE A 82 5.29 -3.03 -7.61
C ILE A 82 6.26 -2.86 -8.79
N GLU A 83 7.41 -2.22 -8.57
CA GLU A 83 8.43 -2.04 -9.59
C GLU A 83 9.12 -3.35 -9.98
N SER A 84 9.44 -4.22 -9.02
CA SER A 84 10.06 -5.54 -9.29
C SER A 84 9.18 -6.44 -10.15
N GLU A 85 7.87 -6.23 -10.09
CA GLU A 85 6.87 -6.94 -10.88
C GLU A 85 6.54 -6.24 -12.21
N ASN A 86 7.33 -5.22 -12.57
CA ASN A 86 7.14 -4.36 -13.74
C ASN A 86 5.77 -3.66 -13.78
N MET A 87 5.07 -3.56 -12.65
CA MET A 87 3.76 -2.93 -12.58
C MET A 87 3.86 -1.41 -12.54
N GLY A 88 4.97 -0.83 -12.07
CA GLY A 88 5.18 0.62 -12.01
C GLY A 88 5.01 1.34 -13.37
N ARG A 89 5.19 0.62 -14.49
CA ARG A 89 4.98 1.14 -15.85
C ARG A 89 3.51 1.43 -16.18
N TYR A 90 2.57 0.90 -15.40
CA TYR A 90 1.14 1.13 -15.54
C TYR A 90 0.66 2.34 -14.74
N ALA A 91 1.54 3.05 -14.03
CA ALA A 91 1.18 4.27 -13.33
C ALA A 91 0.53 5.28 -14.29
N TYR A 92 -0.68 5.74 -13.96
CA TYR A 92 -1.56 6.60 -14.77
C TYR A 92 -2.06 5.98 -16.08
N SER A 93 -2.01 4.66 -16.21
CA SER A 93 -2.72 3.95 -17.27
C SER A 93 -4.11 3.55 -16.79
N GLU A 94 -5.06 3.47 -17.72
CA GLU A 94 -6.37 2.88 -17.46
C GLU A 94 -6.30 1.35 -17.63
N VAL A 95 -6.82 0.60 -16.67
CA VAL A 95 -6.96 -0.86 -16.70
C VAL A 95 -8.33 -1.21 -16.15
N GLY A 96 -9.16 -1.94 -16.90
CA GLY A 96 -10.52 -2.29 -16.46
C GLY A 96 -11.41 -1.09 -16.14
N GLY A 97 -11.18 0.06 -16.79
CA GLY A 97 -11.95 1.29 -16.56
C GLY A 97 -11.56 2.10 -15.32
N VAL A 98 -10.47 1.75 -14.64
CA VAL A 98 -9.92 2.53 -13.51
C VAL A 98 -8.50 3.00 -13.80
N GLU A 99 -8.18 4.23 -13.39
CA GLU A 99 -6.82 4.79 -13.51
C GLU A 99 -5.92 4.25 -12.39
N LEU A 100 -4.81 3.63 -12.77
CA LEU A 100 -3.81 3.13 -11.84
C LEU A 100 -2.88 4.25 -11.38
N THR A 101 -3.38 5.18 -10.57
CA THR A 101 -2.51 6.14 -9.88
C THR A 101 -1.53 5.42 -8.93
N PRO A 102 -0.32 5.94 -8.67
CA PRO A 102 0.60 5.31 -7.74
C PRO A 102 0.02 5.05 -6.35
N SER A 103 -0.79 5.96 -5.82
CA SER A 103 -1.43 5.79 -4.52
C SER A 103 -2.57 4.77 -4.55
N GLY A 104 -3.33 4.68 -5.64
CA GLY A 104 -4.32 3.61 -5.84
C GLY A 104 -3.68 2.23 -5.94
N MET A 105 -2.57 2.12 -6.67
CA MET A 105 -1.78 0.88 -6.76
C MET A 105 -1.22 0.44 -5.41
N LEU A 106 -0.71 1.40 -4.60
CA LEU A 106 -0.28 1.13 -3.24
C LEU A 106 -1.44 0.71 -2.34
N GLY A 107 -2.62 1.32 -2.50
CA GLY A 107 -3.83 0.95 -1.78
C GLY A 107 -4.27 -0.49 -2.04
N ALA A 108 -4.32 -0.89 -3.32
CA ALA A 108 -4.61 -2.28 -3.71
C ALA A 108 -3.56 -3.26 -3.14
N THR A 109 -2.28 -2.91 -3.27
CA THR A 109 -1.16 -3.73 -2.76
C THR A 109 -1.19 -3.87 -1.24
N HIS A 110 -1.59 -2.82 -0.52
CA HIS A 110 -1.64 -2.83 0.93
C HIS A 110 -2.65 -3.85 1.47
N LEU A 111 -3.82 -3.95 0.83
CA LEU A 111 -4.96 -4.71 1.37
C LEU A 111 -5.16 -6.08 0.76
N LEU A 112 -4.79 -6.27 -0.52
CA LEU A 112 -4.87 -7.59 -1.18
C LEU A 112 -3.50 -8.12 -1.63
N GLY A 113 -2.42 -7.39 -1.35
CA GLY A 113 -1.07 -7.80 -1.73
C GLY A 113 -0.70 -7.49 -3.18
N THR A 114 0.61 -7.52 -3.45
CA THR A 114 1.20 -7.29 -4.78
C THR A 114 0.67 -8.26 -5.84
N TYR A 115 0.37 -9.50 -5.43
CA TYR A 115 -0.19 -10.53 -6.31
C TYR A 115 -1.56 -10.12 -6.89
N ALA A 116 -2.44 -9.57 -6.06
CA ALA A 116 -3.78 -9.19 -6.51
C ALA A 116 -3.72 -8.03 -7.52
N LEU A 117 -2.89 -7.01 -7.28
CA LEU A 117 -2.69 -5.94 -8.26
C LEU A 117 -2.14 -6.49 -9.59
N LYS A 118 -1.20 -7.43 -9.53
CA LYS A 118 -0.61 -8.07 -10.71
C LYS A 118 -1.64 -8.87 -11.50
N GLU A 119 -2.50 -9.60 -10.81
CA GLU A 119 -3.57 -10.38 -11.43
C GLU A 119 -4.65 -9.47 -12.05
N PHE A 120 -5.00 -8.37 -11.39
CA PHE A 120 -5.87 -7.34 -11.94
C PHE A 120 -5.29 -6.78 -13.26
N ILE A 121 -4.02 -6.41 -13.28
CA ILE A 121 -3.35 -5.90 -14.50
C ILE A 121 -3.30 -6.96 -15.60
N ARG A 122 -2.98 -8.21 -15.27
CA ARG A 122 -2.86 -9.30 -16.25
C ARG A 122 -4.19 -9.69 -16.89
N SER A 123 -5.26 -9.58 -16.13
CA SER A 123 -6.62 -9.86 -16.58
C SER A 123 -7.27 -8.68 -17.30
N ASP A 124 -6.53 -7.59 -17.57
CA ASP A 124 -7.07 -6.33 -18.11
C ASP A 124 -8.25 -5.80 -17.27
N GLY A 125 -8.15 -6.00 -15.95
CA GLY A 125 -9.14 -5.61 -14.96
C GLY A 125 -10.39 -6.48 -14.85
N THR A 126 -10.42 -7.66 -15.50
CA THR A 126 -11.59 -8.55 -15.47
C THR A 126 -11.64 -9.50 -14.26
N ALA A 127 -10.54 -9.67 -13.51
CA ALA A 127 -10.51 -10.52 -12.33
C ALA A 127 -11.31 -9.92 -11.16
N ASP A 128 -12.25 -10.71 -10.60
CA ASP A 128 -13.01 -10.35 -9.39
C ASP A 128 -12.20 -10.66 -8.14
N LEU A 129 -11.34 -9.71 -7.76
CA LEU A 129 -10.45 -9.82 -6.59
C LEU A 129 -11.07 -9.07 -5.41
N ARG A 130 -11.23 -9.75 -4.28
CA ARG A 130 -11.89 -9.23 -3.07
C ARG A 130 -11.09 -9.53 -1.82
N ASP A 131 -11.17 -8.62 -0.85
CA ASP A 131 -10.65 -8.86 0.50
C ASP A 131 -11.52 -9.88 1.27
N PRO A 132 -11.12 -10.33 2.47
CA PRO A 132 -11.91 -11.25 3.28
C PRO A 132 -13.32 -10.74 3.67
N TYR A 133 -13.57 -9.43 3.56
CA TYR A 133 -14.87 -8.81 3.81
C TYR A 133 -15.72 -8.62 2.53
N GLY A 134 -15.22 -9.06 1.38
CA GLY A 134 -15.88 -8.96 0.09
C GLY A 134 -15.71 -7.62 -0.63
N MET A 135 -14.89 -6.70 -0.11
CA MET A 135 -14.58 -5.42 -0.75
C MET A 135 -13.74 -5.67 -2.01
N PRO A 136 -14.16 -5.18 -3.19
CA PRO A 136 -13.41 -5.41 -4.42
C PRO A 136 -12.15 -4.54 -4.47
N LEU A 137 -11.09 -5.08 -5.09
CA LEU A 137 -9.78 -4.43 -5.23
C LEU A 137 -9.88 -3.03 -5.85
N VAL A 138 -10.75 -2.86 -6.86
CA VAL A 138 -10.97 -1.57 -7.54
C VAL A 138 -11.45 -0.47 -6.59
N SER A 139 -12.20 -0.82 -5.53
CA SER A 139 -12.61 0.16 -4.52
C SER A 139 -11.41 0.81 -3.84
N TYR A 140 -10.31 0.08 -3.65
CA TYR A 140 -9.11 0.61 -3.04
C TYR A 140 -8.28 1.44 -4.01
N ILE A 141 -8.23 1.03 -5.29
CA ILE A 141 -7.61 1.83 -6.34
C ILE A 141 -8.28 3.21 -6.39
N ASP A 142 -9.61 3.25 -6.46
CA ASP A 142 -10.37 4.50 -6.60
C ASP A 142 -10.29 5.37 -5.33
N ARG A 143 -10.57 4.79 -4.15
CA ARG A 143 -10.63 5.56 -2.89
C ARG A 143 -9.29 6.15 -2.49
N LEU A 144 -8.19 5.55 -2.95
CA LEU A 144 -6.84 5.91 -2.56
C LEU A 144 -6.08 6.62 -3.68
N ALA A 145 -6.75 6.99 -4.79
CA ALA A 145 -6.10 7.58 -5.96
C ALA A 145 -5.56 9.02 -5.78
N GLY A 146 -5.98 9.72 -4.72
CA GLY A 146 -5.72 11.15 -4.54
C GLY A 146 -4.46 11.52 -3.75
N TYR A 147 -3.60 10.57 -3.36
CA TYR A 147 -2.45 10.87 -2.49
C TYR A 147 -1.17 11.06 -3.30
N ASP A 148 -0.41 12.11 -2.97
CA ASP A 148 0.90 12.30 -3.59
C ASP A 148 1.91 11.26 -3.06
N ILE A 149 2.53 10.54 -4.00
CA ILE A 149 3.60 9.58 -3.71
C ILE A 149 4.89 10.19 -4.28
N PRO A 150 5.77 10.78 -3.44
CA PRO A 150 6.87 11.62 -3.91
C PRO A 150 7.94 10.86 -4.69
N PHE A 151 8.05 9.55 -4.48
CA PHE A 151 9.06 8.68 -5.11
C PHE A 151 8.51 7.86 -6.29
N ALA A 152 7.21 7.94 -6.59
CA ALA A 152 6.60 7.23 -7.72
C ALA A 152 6.53 8.13 -8.97
N PRO A 153 6.26 7.57 -10.17
CA PRO A 153 6.00 8.34 -11.38
C PRO A 153 4.99 9.47 -11.13
N LYS A 154 5.16 10.57 -11.84
CA LYS A 154 4.24 11.71 -11.82
C LYS A 154 3.34 11.67 -13.05
N PRO A 155 2.13 12.23 -12.98
CA PRO A 155 1.25 12.26 -14.14
C PRO A 155 1.95 13.05 -15.24
N ARG A 156 1.87 12.59 -16.49
CA ARG A 156 2.40 13.37 -17.60
C ARG A 156 1.60 14.67 -17.65
N ARG A 157 2.30 15.81 -17.65
CA ARG A 157 1.66 17.10 -17.93
C ARG A 157 1.05 17.01 -19.31
N VAL A 158 -0.27 17.04 -19.40
CA VAL A 158 -0.95 17.31 -20.67
C VAL A 158 -0.57 18.75 -21.00
N ALA A 159 0.19 18.97 -22.08
CA ALA A 159 0.40 20.31 -22.58
C ALA A 159 -0.99 20.90 -22.85
N SER A 160 -1.32 22.02 -22.19
CA SER A 160 -2.53 22.76 -22.51
C SER A 160 -2.47 23.15 -23.98
N ALA A 161 -3.33 22.57 -24.80
CA ALA A 161 -3.59 23.03 -26.16
C ALA A 161 -4.36 24.36 -26.08
N SER A 162 -3.62 25.44 -25.88
CA SER A 162 -3.96 26.84 -26.15
C SER A 162 -2.61 27.52 -26.33
N ASP A 163 -2.17 27.83 -27.55
CA ASP A 163 -2.76 28.90 -28.35
C ASP A 163 -2.87 28.54 -29.82
N GLY A 164 -4.07 28.74 -30.36
CA GLY A 164 -4.33 28.75 -31.79
C GLY A 164 -3.98 30.09 -32.42
N SER A 165 -3.74 30.00 -33.73
CA SER A 165 -4.08 30.99 -34.76
C SER A 165 -3.41 32.37 -34.71
N GLY A 166 -2.46 32.53 -35.62
CA GLY A 166 -2.04 33.81 -36.17
C GLY A 166 -1.38 33.59 -37.53
N ASP A 167 -2.09 32.95 -38.46
CA ASP A 167 -1.88 33.21 -39.89
C ASP A 167 -2.38 34.64 -40.13
N ASP A 168 -1.48 35.54 -40.52
CA ASP A 168 -1.86 36.57 -41.50
C ASP A 168 -0.61 37.04 -42.26
N SER A 169 -0.60 36.66 -43.53
CA SER A 169 -0.10 37.35 -44.73
C SER A 169 1.35 37.88 -44.78
#